data_AF-A0A814Y5L0-F1
#
_entry.id   AF-A0A814Y5L0-F1
#
_cell.length_a   1.000
_cell.length_b   1.000
_cell.length_c   1.000
_cell.angle_alpha   90.00
_cell.angle_beta   90.00
_cell.angle_gamma   90.00
#
_symmetry.space_group_name_H-M   'P 1'
#
loop_
_entity.id
_entity.type
_entity.pdbx_description
1 polymer ?
#
loop_
_entity_poly.entity_id
_entity_poly.type
_entity_poly.pdbx_seq_one_letter_code
_entity_poly.pdbx_strand_id
1 'polypeptide(L)'
;MFGDVRDVSYDKNSSLKRQIVAELYANTQIQTSVSVERVKVDYPAHIAFKMKTSNDTIIRTVTVFAEGLFKGECLVVHPAANQVRESLVCPVIPPRDIALDLHVQVFVGLKSSILFHVFELSHPLPTFSMYALIPNTPEEPKGFVTFYINERIARIVVWINHHFLLQEEYSCSTALNIQFLALRTEQKLIIKMQTNGQMTIMTDDMELAGNIIQSMAKFLNIEDLQTTCEFPSELEILSRVFSH
;
A
#
# COMPACT_ATOMS: atom_id res chain seq x y z
N MET A 1 15.56 28.52 -66.26
CA MET A 1 16.00 27.11 -66.40
C MET A 1 15.98 26.54 -64.98
N PHE A 2 14.99 25.70 -64.69
CA PHE A 2 14.76 25.11 -63.37
C PHE A 2 15.67 23.89 -63.17
N GLY A 3 16.18 23.71 -61.95
CA GLY A 3 16.96 22.55 -61.49
C GLY A 3 17.81 23.00 -60.28
N ASP A 4 17.79 22.38 -59.10
CA ASP A 4 17.39 21.02 -58.75
C ASP A 4 16.79 21.01 -57.34
N VAL A 5 15.67 20.32 -57.18
CA VAL A 5 15.01 20.11 -55.89
C VAL A 5 15.77 19.00 -55.17
N ARG A 6 16.18 19.30 -53.93
CA ARG A 6 16.89 18.39 -53.04
C ARG A 6 16.13 17.06 -52.92
N ASP A 7 16.77 15.98 -53.36
CA ASP A 7 16.33 14.63 -53.06
C ASP A 7 16.69 14.34 -51.59
N VAL A 8 15.77 14.66 -50.67
CA VAL A 8 15.84 14.23 -49.28
C VAL A 8 15.48 12.75 -49.29
N SER A 9 16.49 11.89 -49.44
CA SER A 9 16.31 10.45 -49.29
C SER A 9 15.79 10.16 -47.88
N TYR A 10 14.48 9.95 -47.77
CA TYR A 10 13.84 9.44 -46.56
C TYR A 10 14.45 8.06 -46.26
N ASP A 11 15.27 8.00 -45.21
CA ASP A 11 15.91 6.76 -44.78
C ASP A 11 14.85 5.78 -44.30
N LYS A 12 14.43 4.84 -45.17
CA LYS A 12 13.41 3.82 -44.90
C LYS A 12 13.73 2.99 -43.65
N ASN A 13 15.01 2.84 -43.30
CA ASN A 13 15.43 2.17 -42.06
C ASN A 13 15.05 2.96 -40.80
N SER A 14 15.00 4.29 -40.88
CA SER A 14 14.58 5.14 -39.76
C SER A 14 13.06 5.03 -39.52
N SER A 15 12.27 4.97 -40.59
CA SER A 15 10.81 4.81 -40.51
C SER A 15 10.43 3.43 -39.98
N LEU A 16 11.08 2.37 -40.48
CA LEU A 16 10.84 1.00 -40.01
C LEU A 16 11.24 0.82 -38.54
N LYS A 17 12.38 1.39 -38.11
CA LYS A 17 12.77 1.39 -36.69
C LYS A 17 11.77 2.13 -35.81
N ARG A 18 11.25 3.28 -36.25
CA ARG A 18 10.21 4.01 -35.51
C ARG A 18 8.92 3.21 -35.41
N GLN A 19 8.52 2.53 -36.48
CA GLN A 19 7.34 1.68 -36.48
C GLN A 19 7.48 0.49 -35.53
N ILE A 20 8.62 -0.20 -35.54
CA ILE A 20 8.92 -1.30 -34.60
C ILE A 20 8.92 -0.81 -33.14
N VAL A 21 9.51 0.36 -32.87
CA VAL A 21 9.52 0.94 -31.51
C VAL A 21 8.10 1.35 -31.08
N ALA A 22 7.30 1.90 -31.99
CA ALA A 22 5.91 2.23 -31.72
C ALA A 22 5.07 0.98 -31.42
N GLU A 23 5.25 -0.10 -32.20
CA GLU A 23 4.60 -1.38 -31.95
C GLU A 23 5.06 -2.03 -30.64
N LEU A 24 6.35 -1.93 -30.30
CA LEU A 24 6.87 -2.39 -29.02
C LEU A 24 6.18 -1.69 -27.85
N TYR A 25 6.07 -0.36 -27.90
CA TYR A 25 5.40 0.42 -26.86
C TYR A 25 3.90 0.14 -26.82
N ALA A 26 3.24 0.00 -27.97
CA ALA A 26 1.82 -0.37 -28.04
C ALA A 26 1.52 -1.73 -27.38
N ASN A 27 2.48 -2.67 -27.43
CA ASN A 27 2.36 -3.99 -26.82
C ASN A 27 2.96 -4.07 -25.39
N THR A 28 3.54 -2.98 -24.89
CA THR A 28 4.10 -2.94 -23.53
C THR A 28 2.99 -2.70 -22.53
N GLN A 29 2.96 -3.51 -21.48
CA GLN A 29 2.06 -3.34 -20.33
C GLN A 29 2.89 -3.21 -19.05
N ILE A 30 2.36 -2.49 -18.07
CA ILE A 30 2.95 -2.37 -16.74
C ILE A 30 2.16 -3.22 -15.76
N GLN A 31 2.80 -4.27 -15.27
CA GLN A 31 2.29 -5.07 -14.17
C GLN A 31 2.69 -4.39 -12.87
N THR A 32 1.72 -4.22 -11.97
CA THR A 32 1.95 -3.63 -10.65
C THR A 32 1.53 -4.59 -9.55
N SER A 33 2.24 -4.56 -8.44
CA SER A 33 1.83 -5.25 -7.21
C SER A 33 2.32 -4.51 -5.99
N VAL A 34 1.59 -4.66 -4.89
CA VAL A 34 1.94 -4.11 -3.58
C VAL A 34 2.20 -5.26 -2.62
N SER A 35 3.22 -5.10 -1.79
CA SER A 35 3.49 -6.06 -0.72
C SER A 35 4.15 -5.38 0.45
N VAL A 36 3.85 -5.84 1.66
CA VAL A 36 4.56 -5.40 2.85
C VAL A 36 5.96 -6.00 2.90
N GLU A 37 6.99 -5.16 2.98
CA GLU A 37 8.39 -5.57 3.21
C GLU A 37 8.80 -5.16 4.63
N ARG A 38 9.23 -6.13 5.42
CA ARG A 38 9.74 -5.90 6.78
C ARG A 38 11.17 -5.35 6.74
N VAL A 39 11.60 -4.77 7.88
CA VAL A 39 12.90 -4.10 8.06
C VAL A 39 14.04 -4.91 7.44
N LYS A 40 14.85 -4.24 6.62
CA LYS A 40 16.18 -4.70 6.20
C LYS A 40 17.21 -3.85 6.95
N VAL A 41 18.43 -4.35 7.10
CA VAL A 41 19.52 -3.73 7.90
C VAL A 41 19.68 -2.22 7.63
N ASP A 42 19.37 -1.76 6.41
CA ASP A 42 19.53 -0.36 5.98
C ASP A 42 18.21 0.40 5.71
N TYR A 43 17.03 -0.22 5.90
CA TYR A 43 15.76 0.39 5.49
C TYR A 43 14.58 0.04 6.41
N PRO A 44 13.76 1.03 6.83
CA PRO A 44 12.58 0.78 7.65
C PRO A 44 11.57 -0.10 6.92
N ALA A 45 10.68 -0.75 7.69
CA ALA A 45 9.57 -1.48 7.09
C ALA A 45 8.70 -0.55 6.25
N HIS A 46 8.24 -1.04 5.10
CA HIS A 46 7.53 -0.22 4.11
C HIS A 46 6.60 -1.09 3.25
N ILE A 47 5.70 -0.42 2.54
CA ILE A 47 4.96 -1.03 1.43
C ILE A 47 5.84 -0.93 0.19
N ALA A 48 6.18 -2.07 -0.41
CA ALA A 48 6.88 -2.12 -1.69
C ALA A 48 5.87 -2.07 -2.83
N PHE A 49 5.84 -0.94 -3.54
CA PHE A 49 5.12 -0.79 -4.79
C PHE A 49 6.00 -1.26 -5.95
N LYS A 50 5.74 -2.47 -6.45
CA LYS A 50 6.53 -3.18 -7.45
C LYS A 50 5.92 -2.94 -8.83
N MET A 51 6.73 -2.55 -9.79
CA MET A 51 6.35 -2.37 -11.18
C MET A 51 7.25 -3.21 -12.07
N LYS A 52 6.68 -3.80 -13.12
CA LYS A 52 7.41 -4.57 -14.12
C LYS A 52 6.81 -4.40 -15.51
N THR A 53 7.64 -4.19 -16.52
CA THR A 53 7.22 -4.20 -17.93
C THR A 53 6.97 -5.64 -18.41
N SER A 54 6.01 -5.81 -19.33
CA SER A 54 5.65 -7.13 -19.89
C SER A 54 6.66 -7.70 -20.90
N ASN A 55 7.67 -6.93 -21.27
CA ASN A 55 8.65 -7.25 -22.31
C ASN A 55 10.03 -6.65 -21.97
N ASP A 56 10.96 -6.66 -22.93
CA ASP A 56 12.35 -6.24 -22.74
C ASP A 56 12.57 -4.72 -22.61
N THR A 57 11.50 -3.92 -22.47
CA THR A 57 11.61 -2.49 -22.17
C THR A 57 12.05 -2.27 -20.73
N ILE A 58 12.76 -1.17 -20.48
CA ILE A 58 13.20 -0.76 -19.15
C ILE A 58 12.30 0.32 -18.58
N ILE A 59 12.25 0.38 -17.25
CA ILE A 59 11.73 1.50 -16.50
C ILE A 59 12.89 2.48 -16.25
N ARG A 60 12.81 3.66 -16.85
CA ARG A 60 13.84 4.70 -16.72
C ARG A 60 13.64 5.56 -15.48
N THR A 61 12.40 5.97 -15.24
CA THR A 61 12.02 6.84 -14.14
C THR A 61 10.62 6.47 -13.70
N VAL A 62 10.33 6.61 -12.42
CA VAL A 62 8.97 6.56 -11.89
C VAL A 62 8.72 7.80 -11.06
N THR A 63 7.57 8.43 -11.28
CA THR A 63 7.05 9.47 -10.39
C THR A 63 5.79 8.95 -9.71
N VAL A 64 5.76 8.97 -8.39
CA VAL A 64 4.61 8.56 -7.57
C VAL A 64 4.06 9.80 -6.89
N PHE A 65 2.78 10.08 -7.11
CA PHE A 65 2.03 11.16 -6.46
C PHE A 65 1.04 10.55 -5.48
N ALA A 66 0.94 11.13 -4.29
CA ALA A 66 -0.08 10.81 -3.31
C ALA A 66 -0.16 11.92 -2.26
N GLU A 67 -1.38 12.36 -1.95
CA GLU A 67 -1.63 13.43 -1.00
C GLU A 67 -1.17 13.02 0.42
N GLY A 68 -0.38 13.88 1.06
CA GLY A 68 0.09 13.66 2.43
C GLY A 68 1.09 12.51 2.62
N LEU A 69 1.52 11.83 1.55
CA LEU A 69 2.47 10.72 1.64
C LEU A 69 3.93 11.17 1.64
N PHE A 70 4.28 12.19 0.84
CA PHE A 70 5.65 12.63 0.63
C PHE A 70 5.94 14.00 1.24
N LYS A 71 7.24 14.29 1.47
CA LYS A 71 7.69 15.65 1.78
C LYS A 71 7.68 16.47 0.48
N GLY A 72 6.51 17.00 0.13
CA GLY A 72 6.22 17.61 -1.16
C GLY A 72 5.04 16.90 -1.84
N GLU A 73 4.96 16.97 -3.17
CA GLU A 73 3.82 16.41 -3.93
C GLU A 73 4.07 15.00 -4.47
N CYS A 74 5.34 14.62 -4.65
CA CYS A 74 5.68 13.35 -5.27
C CYS A 74 7.03 12.78 -4.81
N LEU A 75 7.21 11.48 -5.06
CA LEU A 75 8.48 10.77 -5.04
C LEU A 75 8.92 10.49 -6.47
N VAL A 76 10.13 10.91 -6.84
CA VAL A 76 10.76 10.56 -8.11
C VAL A 76 11.87 9.54 -7.86
N VAL A 77 11.75 8.37 -8.49
CA VAL A 77 12.78 7.34 -8.50
C VAL A 77 13.42 7.28 -9.88
N HIS A 78 14.70 7.63 -9.97
CA HIS A 78 15.48 7.65 -11.20
C HIS A 78 16.79 6.85 -11.00
N PRO A 79 16.79 5.54 -11.31
CA PRO A 79 17.99 4.72 -11.22
C PRO A 79 19.13 5.25 -12.10
N ALA A 80 20.38 4.99 -11.70
CA ALA A 80 21.53 5.26 -12.55
C ALA A 80 21.45 4.46 -13.86
N ALA A 81 22.08 4.93 -14.93
CA ALA A 81 21.99 4.32 -16.25
C ALA A 81 22.45 2.84 -16.31
N ASN A 82 23.31 2.40 -15.38
CA ASN A 82 23.75 1.02 -15.24
C ASN A 82 22.84 0.16 -14.34
N GLN A 83 21.85 0.76 -13.68
CA GLN A 83 20.91 0.12 -12.75
C GLN A 83 19.48 0.03 -13.30
N VAL A 84 19.20 0.64 -14.46
CA VAL A 84 17.90 0.54 -15.13
C VAL A 84 17.59 -0.90 -15.52
N ARG A 85 16.35 -1.33 -15.26
CA ARG A 85 15.85 -2.68 -15.47
C ARG A 85 14.40 -2.64 -15.92
N GLU A 86 13.87 -3.79 -16.33
CA GLU A 86 12.47 -4.04 -16.64
C GLU A 86 11.56 -3.95 -15.39
N SER A 87 12.15 -3.96 -14.19
CA SER A 87 11.43 -3.87 -12.92
C SER A 87 12.00 -2.79 -12.00
N LEU A 88 11.12 -2.18 -11.22
CA LEU A 88 11.45 -1.15 -10.25
C LEU A 88 10.54 -1.28 -9.02
N VAL A 89 11.09 -0.96 -7.85
CA VAL A 89 10.34 -0.97 -6.59
C VAL A 89 10.43 0.40 -5.95
N CYS A 90 9.27 1.01 -5.67
CA CYS A 90 9.16 2.24 -4.91
C CYS A 90 8.74 1.93 -3.47
N PRO A 91 9.52 2.33 -2.46
CA PRO A 91 9.10 2.21 -1.07
C PRO A 91 8.06 3.28 -0.73
N VAL A 92 6.96 2.86 -0.11
CA VAL A 92 5.82 3.70 0.29
C VAL A 92 5.59 3.53 1.79
N ILE A 93 5.58 4.64 2.52
CA ILE A 93 5.41 4.66 3.98
C ILE A 93 4.34 5.71 4.32
N PRO A 94 3.05 5.35 4.28
CA PRO A 94 1.98 6.23 4.73
C PRO A 94 2.22 6.70 6.16
N PRO A 95 2.18 8.02 6.46
CA PRO A 95 2.46 8.52 7.80
C PRO A 95 1.31 8.28 8.79
N ARG A 96 0.09 8.03 8.29
CA ARG A 96 -1.13 7.82 9.07
C ARG A 96 -1.97 6.70 8.45
N ASP A 97 -2.96 6.25 9.21
CA ASP A 97 -3.91 5.22 8.77
C ASP A 97 -5.05 5.85 7.98
N ILE A 98 -4.77 6.12 6.72
CA ILE A 98 -5.70 6.73 5.76
C ILE A 98 -5.66 5.93 4.45
N ALA A 99 -6.83 5.79 3.82
CA ALA A 99 -6.87 5.27 2.46
C ALA A 99 -6.23 6.30 1.52
N LEU A 100 -5.42 5.84 0.59
CA LEU A 100 -4.65 6.67 -0.34
C LEU A 100 -4.83 6.14 -1.76
N ASP A 101 -4.73 7.01 -2.75
CA ASP A 101 -4.58 6.60 -4.14
C ASP A 101 -3.18 7.01 -4.63
N LEU A 102 -2.41 6.03 -5.11
CA LEU A 102 -1.10 6.27 -5.70
C LEU A 102 -1.29 6.53 -7.19
N HIS A 103 -1.10 7.78 -7.64
CA HIS A 103 -1.01 8.09 -9.06
C HIS A 103 0.43 7.97 -9.50
N VAL A 104 0.69 7.15 -10.51
CA VAL A 104 2.05 6.76 -10.89
C VAL A 104 2.26 6.99 -12.37
N GLN A 105 3.34 7.71 -12.69
CA GLN A 105 3.85 7.89 -14.04
C GLN A 105 5.13 7.05 -14.20
N VAL A 106 5.08 6.06 -15.08
CA VAL A 106 6.19 5.14 -15.36
C VAL A 106 6.76 5.45 -16.74
N PHE A 107 8.02 5.90 -16.77
CA PHE A 107 8.72 6.26 -18.00
C PHE A 107 9.43 5.02 -18.55
N VAL A 108 8.97 4.54 -19.69
CA VAL A 108 9.38 3.26 -20.26
C VAL A 108 10.03 3.45 -21.62
N GLY A 109 11.09 2.69 -21.89
CA GLY A 109 11.76 2.75 -23.18
C GLY A 109 12.81 1.67 -23.35
N LEU A 110 13.55 1.74 -24.45
CA LEU A 110 14.77 0.95 -24.64
C LEU A 110 15.94 1.59 -23.89
N LYS A 111 16.97 0.78 -23.53
CA LYS A 111 18.15 1.26 -22.76
C LYS A 111 18.87 2.45 -23.41
N SER A 112 18.93 2.49 -24.74
CA SER A 112 19.58 3.55 -25.51
C SER A 112 18.63 4.66 -25.97
N SER A 113 17.35 4.61 -25.59
CA SER A 113 16.36 5.58 -26.04
C SER A 113 16.58 6.94 -25.38
N ILE A 114 16.29 8.00 -26.13
CA ILE A 114 16.18 9.39 -25.64
C ILE A 114 14.73 9.83 -25.47
N LEU A 115 13.78 9.06 -26.01
CA LEU A 115 12.33 9.28 -25.91
C LEU A 115 11.71 8.11 -25.15
N PHE A 116 10.89 8.42 -24.15
CA PHE A 116 10.23 7.44 -23.30
C PHE A 116 8.72 7.58 -23.45
N HIS A 117 8.03 6.45 -23.43
CA HIS A 117 6.58 6.43 -23.29
C HIS A 117 6.23 6.56 -21.80
N VAL A 118 5.19 7.33 -21.48
CA VAL A 118 4.74 7.50 -20.10
C VAL A 118 3.46 6.71 -19.92
N PHE A 119 3.53 5.67 -19.08
CA PHE A 119 2.34 4.96 -18.62
C PHE A 119 1.84 5.62 -17.35
N GLU A 120 0.54 5.93 -17.31
CA GLU A 120 -0.13 6.47 -16.14
C GLU A 120 -1.04 5.40 -15.55
N LEU A 121 -0.95 5.18 -14.24
CA LEU A 121 -1.79 4.23 -13.51
C LEU A 121 -2.12 4.76 -12.13
N SER A 122 -3.27 4.34 -11.61
CA SER A 122 -3.70 4.58 -10.23
C SER A 122 -3.71 3.28 -9.46
N HIS A 123 -3.24 3.30 -8.21
CA HIS A 123 -3.24 2.13 -7.34
C HIS A 123 -3.70 2.50 -5.93
N PRO A 124 -4.89 2.06 -5.49
CA PRO A 124 -5.40 2.39 -4.17
C PRO A 124 -4.66 1.60 -3.09
N LEU A 125 -4.38 2.25 -1.97
CA LEU A 125 -3.91 1.64 -0.74
C LEU A 125 -5.01 1.72 0.34
N PRO A 126 -5.29 0.61 1.03
CA PRO A 126 -6.29 0.60 2.09
C PRO A 126 -5.80 1.33 3.35
N THR A 127 -6.76 1.73 4.20
CA THR A 127 -6.53 2.53 5.41
C THR A 127 -5.44 1.95 6.32
N PHE A 128 -5.45 0.64 6.56
CA PHE A 128 -4.51 -0.06 7.43
C PHE A 128 -3.46 -0.81 6.60
N SER A 129 -2.87 -0.14 5.61
CA SER A 129 -1.85 -0.71 4.72
C SER A 129 -0.49 -0.97 5.38
N MET A 130 -0.22 -0.34 6.53
CA MET A 130 1.04 -0.47 7.30
C MET A 130 0.98 -1.53 8.42
N TYR A 131 0.13 -2.54 8.25
CA TYR A 131 -0.07 -3.62 9.21
C TYR A 131 0.15 -4.96 8.52
N ALA A 132 1.25 -5.63 8.86
CA ALA A 132 1.59 -6.93 8.28
C ALA A 132 0.84 -8.05 8.99
N LEU A 133 0.13 -8.90 8.25
CA LEU A 133 -0.39 -10.15 8.79
C LEU A 133 0.78 -10.99 9.35
N ILE A 134 0.62 -11.48 10.57
CA ILE A 134 1.59 -12.36 11.25
C ILE A 134 0.91 -13.66 11.70
N PRO A 135 1.67 -14.75 11.89
CA PRO A 135 1.15 -15.93 12.56
C PRO A 135 0.65 -15.59 13.97
N ASN A 136 -0.38 -16.31 14.43
CA ASN A 136 -0.91 -16.12 15.76
C ASN A 136 0.13 -16.50 16.82
N THR A 137 0.45 -15.57 17.71
CA THR A 137 1.36 -15.74 18.85
C THR A 137 0.59 -15.62 20.17
N PRO A 138 1.06 -16.25 21.25
CA PRO A 138 0.37 -16.24 22.55
C PRO A 138 0.54 -14.94 23.34
N GLU A 139 1.54 -14.12 22.99
CA GLU A 139 1.78 -12.84 23.66
C GLU A 139 0.84 -11.78 23.10
N GLU A 140 -0.07 -11.33 23.96
CA GLU A 140 -1.12 -10.36 23.66
C GLU A 140 -0.76 -8.97 24.21
N PRO A 141 -1.14 -7.89 23.53
CA PRO A 141 -1.07 -6.53 24.08
C PRO A 141 -1.83 -6.45 25.41
N LYS A 142 -1.41 -5.51 26.28
CA LYS A 142 -2.10 -5.26 27.55
C LYS A 142 -3.36 -4.43 27.33
N GLY A 143 -3.30 -3.50 26.39
CA GLY A 143 -4.43 -2.66 26.01
C GLY A 143 -5.47 -3.45 25.21
N PHE A 144 -6.74 -3.22 25.52
CA PHE A 144 -7.83 -3.82 24.76
C PHE A 144 -9.12 -2.98 24.79
N VAL A 145 -9.97 -3.23 23.80
CA VAL A 145 -11.35 -2.75 23.74
C VAL A 145 -12.26 -3.93 23.40
N THR A 146 -13.34 -4.08 24.15
CA THR A 146 -14.37 -5.09 23.94
C THR A 146 -15.73 -4.45 23.75
N PHE A 147 -16.53 -4.99 22.83
CA PHE A 147 -17.88 -4.55 22.53
C PHE A 147 -18.69 -5.67 21.88
N TYR A 148 -19.98 -5.45 21.72
CA TYR A 148 -20.89 -6.39 21.06
C TYR A 148 -21.41 -5.80 19.76
N ILE A 149 -21.41 -6.61 18.71
CA ILE A 149 -22.07 -6.30 17.44
C ILE A 149 -23.01 -7.42 17.05
N ASN A 150 -24.17 -7.06 16.52
CA ASN A 150 -25.14 -8.02 15.98
C ASN A 150 -24.84 -8.28 14.49
N GLU A 151 -23.64 -8.78 14.20
CA GLU A 151 -23.15 -9.01 12.85
C GLU A 151 -22.53 -10.38 12.69
N ARG A 152 -22.48 -10.88 11.44
CA ARG A 152 -21.85 -12.17 11.15
C ARG A 152 -20.34 -11.99 11.02
N ILE A 153 -19.57 -12.98 11.48
CA ILE A 153 -18.10 -13.03 11.30
C ILE A 153 -17.71 -12.76 9.83
N ALA A 154 -18.46 -13.29 8.87
CA ALA A 154 -18.22 -13.06 7.45
C ALA A 154 -18.23 -11.58 7.04
N ARG A 155 -19.07 -10.73 7.65
CA ARG A 155 -19.09 -9.28 7.41
C ARG A 155 -17.80 -8.61 7.90
N ILE A 156 -17.26 -9.08 9.01
CA ILE A 156 -16.00 -8.58 9.57
C ILE A 156 -14.81 -9.05 8.72
N VAL A 157 -14.85 -10.27 8.20
CA VAL A 157 -13.85 -10.76 7.24
C VAL A 157 -13.83 -9.89 5.97
N VAL A 158 -14.99 -9.53 5.43
CA VAL A 158 -15.05 -8.59 4.28
C VAL A 158 -14.46 -7.23 4.64
N TRP A 159 -14.75 -6.71 5.84
CA TRP A 159 -14.15 -5.46 6.31
C TRP A 159 -12.61 -5.57 6.37
N ILE A 160 -12.08 -6.65 6.95
CA ILE A 160 -10.62 -6.90 7.03
C ILE A 160 -10.00 -6.90 5.64
N ASN A 161 -10.55 -7.67 4.70
CA ASN A 161 -10.04 -7.79 3.33
C ASN A 161 -10.07 -6.46 2.57
N HIS A 162 -10.98 -5.55 2.92
CA HIS A 162 -11.08 -4.23 2.29
C HIS A 162 -10.17 -3.17 2.94
N HIS A 163 -9.86 -3.30 4.23
CA HIS A 163 -9.18 -2.23 4.99
C HIS A 163 -7.72 -2.54 5.33
N PHE A 164 -7.27 -3.79 5.17
CA PHE A 164 -5.88 -4.21 5.35
C PHE A 164 -5.24 -4.63 4.03
N LEU A 165 -3.93 -4.44 3.93
CA LEU A 165 -3.16 -4.92 2.78
C LEU A 165 -2.75 -6.38 3.00
N LEU A 166 -3.49 -7.32 2.39
CA LEU A 166 -3.24 -8.76 2.50
C LEU A 166 -2.66 -9.33 1.20
N GLN A 167 -1.76 -10.30 1.30
CA GLN A 167 -1.25 -11.03 0.13
C GLN A 167 -2.30 -12.00 -0.44
N GLU A 168 -3.13 -12.56 0.44
CA GLU A 168 -4.22 -13.46 0.11
C GLU A 168 -5.44 -13.05 0.95
N GLU A 169 -6.66 -13.26 0.41
CA GLU A 169 -7.88 -12.96 1.15
C GLU A 169 -7.95 -13.78 2.43
N TYR A 170 -8.18 -13.10 3.54
CA TYR A 170 -8.44 -13.77 4.81
C TYR A 170 -9.82 -14.42 4.79
N SER A 171 -9.93 -15.61 5.36
CA SER A 171 -11.20 -16.31 5.55
C SER A 171 -11.21 -17.12 6.84
N CYS A 172 -12.37 -17.19 7.49
CA CYS A 172 -12.59 -18.01 8.69
C CYS A 172 -14.06 -18.40 8.82
N SER A 173 -14.34 -19.57 9.42
CA SER A 173 -15.70 -20.14 9.47
C SER A 173 -16.36 -20.08 10.86
N THR A 174 -15.60 -20.17 11.95
CA THR A 174 -16.15 -20.38 13.31
C THR A 174 -15.80 -19.29 14.31
N ALA A 175 -14.55 -18.81 14.30
CA ALA A 175 -14.10 -17.72 15.15
C ALA A 175 -13.07 -16.88 14.41
N LEU A 176 -13.17 -15.56 14.54
CA LEU A 176 -12.15 -14.65 14.03
C LEU A 176 -11.05 -14.52 15.09
N ASN A 177 -9.81 -14.75 14.69
CA ASN A 177 -8.62 -14.42 15.48
C ASN A 177 -7.47 -14.17 14.51
N ILE A 178 -7.21 -12.88 14.25
CA ILE A 178 -6.21 -12.41 13.31
C ILE A 178 -5.23 -11.48 14.02
N GLN A 179 -3.95 -11.64 13.71
CA GLN A 179 -2.87 -10.85 14.30
C GLN A 179 -2.11 -10.08 13.22
N PHE A 180 -1.84 -8.82 13.52
CA PHE A 180 -1.03 -7.94 12.70
C PHE A 180 0.13 -7.37 13.49
N LEU A 181 1.20 -7.02 12.78
CA LEU A 181 2.32 -6.24 13.28
C LEU A 181 2.30 -4.87 12.61
N ALA A 182 2.20 -3.81 13.40
CA ALA A 182 2.32 -2.44 12.94
C ALA A 182 3.77 -2.18 12.47
N LEU A 183 3.95 -1.81 11.21
CA LEU A 183 5.28 -1.62 10.63
C LEU A 183 5.99 -0.35 11.12
N ARG A 184 5.23 0.61 11.67
CA ARG A 184 5.78 1.89 12.17
C ARG A 184 6.32 1.78 13.59
N THR A 185 5.70 0.96 14.42
CA THR A 185 5.95 0.90 15.87
C THR A 185 6.37 -0.48 16.36
N GLU A 186 6.30 -1.50 15.50
CA GLU A 186 6.51 -2.91 15.85
C GLU A 186 5.54 -3.44 16.92
N GLN A 187 4.45 -2.73 17.18
CA GLN A 187 3.41 -3.17 18.11
C GLN A 187 2.42 -4.13 17.45
N LYS A 188 1.85 -5.02 18.26
CA LYS A 188 0.85 -5.98 17.81
C LYS A 188 -0.54 -5.37 17.82
N LEU A 189 -1.34 -5.82 16.86
CA LEU A 189 -2.78 -5.63 16.80
C LEU A 189 -3.43 -7.01 16.67
N ILE A 190 -4.38 -7.31 17.54
CA ILE A 190 -5.14 -8.56 17.51
C ILE A 190 -6.63 -8.23 17.40
N ILE A 191 -7.32 -8.84 16.44
CA ILE A 191 -8.78 -8.69 16.27
C ILE A 191 -9.43 -10.06 16.45
N LYS A 192 -10.34 -10.15 17.42
CA LYS A 192 -11.05 -11.38 17.76
C LYS A 192 -12.56 -11.17 17.68
N MET A 193 -13.28 -12.19 17.22
CA MET A 193 -14.75 -12.24 17.28
C MET A 193 -15.22 -13.63 17.68
N GLN A 194 -16.11 -13.67 18.68
CA GLN A 194 -16.83 -14.87 19.08
C GLN A 194 -18.17 -14.99 18.34
N THR A 195 -18.74 -16.20 18.30
CA THR A 195 -20.04 -16.47 17.64
C THR A 195 -21.23 -15.78 18.30
N ASN A 196 -21.09 -15.36 19.57
CA ASN A 196 -22.09 -14.58 20.31
C ASN A 196 -22.07 -13.08 19.97
N GLY A 197 -21.24 -12.65 19.02
CA GLY A 197 -21.11 -11.25 18.61
C GLY A 197 -20.15 -10.41 19.47
N GLN A 198 -19.50 -11.00 20.48
CA GLN A 198 -18.46 -10.32 21.25
C GLN A 198 -17.22 -10.11 20.38
N MET A 199 -16.81 -8.85 20.21
CA MET A 199 -15.59 -8.42 19.54
C MET A 199 -14.57 -7.96 20.58
N THR A 200 -13.31 -8.31 20.35
CA THR A 200 -12.18 -7.81 21.15
C THR A 200 -11.06 -7.36 20.22
N ILE A 201 -10.67 -6.09 20.36
CA ILE A 201 -9.50 -5.51 19.70
C ILE A 201 -8.43 -5.37 20.78
N MET A 202 -7.26 -5.97 20.58
CA MET A 202 -6.13 -5.87 21.50
C MET A 202 -5.00 -5.11 20.82
N THR A 203 -4.58 -4.02 21.44
CA THR A 203 -3.47 -3.18 21.02
C THR A 203 -3.12 -2.23 22.18
N ASP A 204 -1.85 -1.91 22.34
CA ASP A 204 -1.42 -0.91 23.33
C ASP A 204 -1.58 0.53 22.80
N ASP A 205 -1.97 0.70 21.54
CA ASP A 205 -2.22 1.99 20.90
C ASP A 205 -3.73 2.34 20.95
N MET A 206 -4.08 3.27 21.83
CA MET A 206 -5.47 3.72 22.03
C MET A 206 -6.03 4.43 20.78
N GLU A 207 -5.20 5.16 20.03
CA GLU A 207 -5.63 5.86 18.81
C GLU A 207 -5.96 4.84 17.71
N LEU A 208 -5.12 3.82 17.54
CA LEU A 208 -5.37 2.71 16.61
C LEU A 208 -6.66 1.97 16.95
N ALA A 209 -6.89 1.66 18.23
CA ALA A 209 -8.12 1.01 18.66
C ALA A 209 -9.35 1.85 18.26
N GLY A 210 -9.30 3.16 18.50
CA GLY A 210 -10.35 4.11 18.09
C GLY A 210 -10.58 4.12 16.57
N ASN A 211 -9.50 4.22 15.78
CA ASN A 211 -9.57 4.25 14.32
C ASN A 211 -10.18 2.97 13.74
N ILE A 212 -9.83 1.81 14.29
CA ILE A 212 -10.38 0.51 13.90
C ILE A 212 -11.87 0.43 14.22
N ILE A 213 -12.28 0.82 15.43
CA ILE A 213 -13.69 0.81 15.84
C ILE A 213 -14.52 1.74 14.95
N GLN A 214 -14.04 2.96 14.70
CA GLN A 214 -14.73 3.92 13.85
C GLN A 214 -14.84 3.42 12.40
N SER A 215 -13.77 2.83 11.86
CA SER A 215 -13.78 2.23 10.53
C SER A 215 -14.79 1.08 10.43
N MET A 216 -14.84 0.20 11.44
CA MET A 216 -15.83 -0.88 11.49
C MET A 216 -17.26 -0.36 11.64
N ALA A 217 -17.50 0.56 12.57
CA ALA A 217 -18.83 1.13 12.79
C ALA A 217 -19.36 1.80 11.51
N LYS A 218 -18.52 2.57 10.81
CA LYS A 218 -18.85 3.16 9.51
C LYS A 218 -19.18 2.11 8.45
N PHE A 219 -18.39 1.04 8.35
CA PHE A 219 -18.59 -0.03 7.37
C PHE A 219 -19.84 -0.87 7.65
N LEU A 220 -20.18 -1.06 8.93
CA LEU A 220 -21.35 -1.80 9.39
C LEU A 220 -22.60 -0.92 9.53
N ASN A 221 -22.49 0.39 9.30
CA ASN A 221 -23.55 1.38 9.49
C ASN A 221 -24.13 1.36 10.92
N ILE A 222 -23.25 1.32 11.91
CA ILE A 222 -23.58 1.40 13.34
C ILE A 222 -23.46 2.86 13.78
N GLU A 223 -24.55 3.41 14.32
CA GLU A 223 -24.59 4.80 14.81
C GLU A 223 -24.04 4.92 16.23
N ASP A 224 -24.50 4.04 17.13
CA ASP A 224 -24.10 4.02 18.54
C ASP A 224 -23.46 2.68 18.91
N LEU A 225 -22.27 2.74 19.50
CA LEU A 225 -21.55 1.57 19.98
C LEU A 225 -20.99 1.81 21.38
N GLN A 226 -21.51 1.07 22.35
CA GLN A 226 -20.92 1.03 23.69
C GLN A 226 -19.72 0.11 23.71
N THR A 227 -18.62 0.58 24.30
CA THR A 227 -17.37 -0.15 24.40
C THR A 227 -16.87 -0.16 25.84
N THR A 228 -16.20 -1.24 26.22
CA THR A 228 -15.43 -1.34 27.46
C THR A 228 -13.96 -1.42 27.07
N CYS A 229 -13.13 -0.53 27.60
CA CYS A 229 -11.71 -0.47 27.28
C CYS A 229 -10.85 -0.46 28.53
N GLU A 230 -9.63 -0.98 28.40
CA GLU A 230 -8.60 -0.93 29.42
C GLU A 230 -7.26 -0.68 28.74
N PHE A 231 -6.59 0.41 29.12
CA PHE A 231 -5.27 0.81 28.61
C PHE A 231 -4.37 1.18 29.81
N PRO A 232 -3.71 0.18 30.44
CA PRO A 232 -3.02 0.39 31.71
C PRO A 232 -1.93 1.49 31.66
N SER A 233 -1.13 1.50 30.60
CA SER A 233 -0.07 2.51 30.40
C SER A 233 -0.62 3.94 30.39
N GLU A 234 -1.78 4.14 29.75
CA GLU A 234 -2.33 5.50 29.56
C GLU A 234 -3.04 5.97 30.83
N LEU A 235 -3.66 5.05 31.56
CA LEU A 235 -4.18 5.29 32.90
C LEU A 235 -3.06 5.67 33.87
N GLU A 236 -1.88 5.04 33.79
CA GLU A 236 -0.72 5.42 34.60
C GLU A 236 -0.24 6.83 34.26
N ILE A 237 -0.11 7.18 32.98
CA ILE A 237 0.28 8.54 32.56
C ILE A 237 -0.72 9.57 33.10
N LEU A 238 -2.00 9.30 32.90
CA LEU A 238 -3.09 10.16 33.36
C LEU A 238 -3.09 10.33 34.88
N SER A 239 -2.86 9.25 35.63
CA SER A 239 -2.76 9.30 37.09
C SER A 239 -1.60 10.19 37.57
N ARG A 240 -0.46 10.18 36.86
CA ARG A 240 0.69 11.05 37.18
C ARG A 240 0.38 12.52 36.93
N VAL A 241 -0.33 12.83 35.83
CA VAL A 241 -0.75 14.20 35.50
C VAL A 241 -1.72 14.75 36.54
N PHE A 242 -2.66 13.94 37.04
CA PHE A 242 -3.65 14.36 38.05
C PHE A 242 -3.14 14.30 39.50
N SER A 243 -1.95 13.75 39.74
CA SER A 243 -1.32 13.72 41.07
C SER A 243 -0.47 14.97 41.36
N HIS A 244 -0.54 15.99 40.50
CA HIS A 244 0.06 17.32 40.64
C HIS A 244 -1.02 18.40 40.58
#